data_AF-A0A5J5E8H3-F1
#
_entry.id   AF-A0A5J5E8H3-F1
#
_cell.length_a   1.000
_cell.length_b   1.000
_cell.length_c   1.000
_cell.angle_alpha   90.00
_cell.angle_beta   90.00
_cell.angle_gamma   90.00
#
_symmetry.space_group_name_H-M   'P 1'
#
loop_
_entity.id
_entity.type
_entity.pdbx_description
1 polymer ?
#
loop_
_entity_poly.entity_id
_entity_poly.type
_entity_poly.pdbx_seq_one_letter_code
_entity_poly.pdbx_strand_id
1 'polypeptide(L)'
;MTESSAGQYDEQRTDRTVRVSRTNTDATPASELLQALGTTISPDLLVQALTHRSFSHEHPGALNYERLEFLGDAVLELISTETLFTLHPDMTEGQLAKMRAKAVSEEALSAIARTKLKVSPYILLGHGEAEQGGAEKSSILCDIVESLIGATFLEHGIDEARKVVHHLIDDTLAEVATEGPALDWKTSLTVKAHDMGKDEPVYHMEVTGPEYAQVFTARVSLGDSDRIIGIGKGSSKRKAQLAAAEAGWKALEAALQAKNAKKPKKRTK
;
A
#
# COMPACT_ATOMS: atom_id res chain seq x y z
N MET A 1 16.92 -26.94 82.76
CA MET A 1 15.89 -27.99 82.75
C MET A 1 14.65 -27.34 83.35
N THR A 2 13.52 -27.09 82.69
CA THR A 2 12.90 -27.59 81.45
C THR A 2 11.70 -26.66 81.17
N GLU A 3 11.45 -26.39 79.89
CA GLU A 3 10.17 -26.14 79.15
C GLU A 3 8.99 -25.47 79.92
N SER A 4 8.54 -24.28 79.51
CA SER A 4 7.67 -23.95 78.37
C SER A 4 6.29 -24.64 78.40
N SER A 5 5.25 -23.87 78.75
CA SER A 5 3.83 -24.22 78.59
C SER A 5 3.12 -23.11 77.84
N ALA A 6 2.71 -23.41 76.61
CA ALA A 6 1.84 -22.59 75.78
C ALA A 6 0.37 -22.79 76.20
N GLY A 7 -0.40 -21.72 76.21
CA GLY A 7 -1.85 -21.73 76.38
C GLY A 7 -2.49 -20.57 75.62
N GLN A 8 -3.01 -20.89 74.44
CA GLN A 8 -4.24 -20.42 73.77
C GLN A 8 -4.61 -18.93 73.82
N TYR A 9 -4.74 -18.30 72.63
CA TYR A 9 -5.91 -17.46 72.34
C TYR A 9 -6.41 -17.64 70.90
N ASP A 10 -7.73 -17.57 70.86
CA ASP A 10 -8.73 -18.04 69.90
C ASP A 10 -8.83 -17.24 68.58
N GLU A 11 -9.50 -17.89 67.63
CA GLU A 11 -9.82 -17.48 66.27
C GLU A 11 -10.67 -16.20 66.21
N GLN A 12 -10.39 -15.34 65.23
CA GLN A 12 -11.44 -14.61 64.53
C GLN A 12 -11.00 -14.22 63.10
N ARG A 13 -11.47 -15.05 62.17
CA ARG A 13 -11.50 -14.80 60.72
C ARG A 13 -12.14 -13.44 60.42
N THR A 14 -11.43 -12.61 59.65
CA THR A 14 -12.07 -11.75 58.65
C THR A 14 -11.37 -11.94 57.32
N ASP A 15 -12.05 -12.70 56.46
CA ASP A 15 -11.74 -12.88 55.05
C ASP A 15 -11.95 -11.54 54.33
N ARG A 16 -10.86 -10.80 54.11
CA ARG A 16 -10.82 -9.70 53.15
C ARG A 16 -10.17 -10.21 51.88
N THR A 17 -10.99 -10.82 51.05
CA THR A 17 -10.70 -11.11 49.66
C THR A 17 -10.31 -9.80 48.96
N VAL A 18 -9.01 -9.55 48.80
CA VAL A 18 -8.52 -8.51 47.89
C VAL A 18 -8.86 -9.01 46.50
N ARG A 19 -9.99 -8.54 45.95
CA ARG A 19 -10.23 -8.59 44.50
C ARG A 19 -9.07 -7.83 43.87
N VAL A 20 -8.12 -8.58 43.31
CA VAL A 20 -7.21 -8.05 42.30
C VAL A 20 -8.11 -7.67 41.14
N SER A 21 -8.51 -6.40 41.10
CA SER A 21 -9.05 -5.78 39.91
C SER A 21 -8.05 -6.05 38.80
N ARG A 22 -8.43 -6.91 37.85
CA ARG A 22 -7.76 -7.02 36.56
C ARG A 22 -7.89 -5.66 35.92
N THR A 23 -6.89 -4.81 36.13
CA THR A 23 -6.76 -3.56 35.40
C THR A 23 -6.53 -3.92 33.94
N ASN A 24 -7.24 -3.19 33.08
CA ASN A 24 -7.09 -3.16 31.62
C ASN A 24 -5.67 -3.49 31.17
N THR A 25 -5.56 -4.27 30.10
CA THR A 25 -4.39 -4.32 29.23
C THR A 25 -4.00 -2.90 28.84
N ASP A 26 -3.04 -2.32 29.55
CA ASP A 26 -2.44 -1.05 29.21
C ASP A 26 -1.75 -1.21 27.86
N ALA A 27 -2.31 -0.59 26.82
CA ALA A 27 -1.70 -0.53 25.50
C ALA A 27 -0.35 0.18 25.65
N THR A 28 0.74 -0.56 25.48
CA THR A 28 2.08 0.05 25.38
C THR A 28 2.20 0.68 24.00
N PRO A 29 3.05 1.71 23.82
CA PRO A 29 3.29 2.28 22.49
C PRO A 29 3.68 1.21 21.46
N ALA A 30 4.52 0.24 21.86
CA ALA A 30 4.87 -0.90 21.01
C ALA A 30 3.65 -1.74 20.58
N SER A 31 2.64 -1.89 21.43
CA SER A 31 1.42 -2.63 21.09
C SER A 31 0.57 -1.94 20.02
N GLU A 32 0.56 -0.61 19.96
CA GLU A 32 -0.14 0.15 18.91
C GLU A 32 0.53 -0.06 17.55
N LEU A 33 1.87 -0.01 17.50
CA LEU A 33 2.63 -0.27 16.28
C LEU A 33 2.42 -1.71 15.79
N LEU A 34 2.51 -2.69 16.68
CA LEU A 34 2.31 -4.11 16.33
C LEU A 34 0.88 -4.36 15.84
N GLN A 35 -0.12 -3.73 16.47
CA GLN A 35 -1.50 -3.80 16.01
C GLN A 35 -1.67 -3.16 14.61
N ALA A 36 -1.03 -2.01 14.36
CA ALA A 36 -1.04 -1.36 13.06
C ALA A 36 -0.34 -2.20 11.97
N LEU A 37 0.75 -2.89 12.33
CA LEU A 37 1.48 -3.82 11.47
C LEU A 37 0.66 -5.08 11.14
N GLY A 38 -0.22 -5.50 12.07
CA GLY A 38 -1.08 -6.67 11.90
C GLY A 38 -0.44 -7.99 12.34
N THR A 39 0.68 -7.94 13.07
CA THR A 39 1.38 -9.12 13.61
C THR A 39 2.12 -8.79 14.90
N THR A 40 2.77 -9.78 15.51
CA THR A 40 3.62 -9.59 16.70
C THR A 40 5.09 -9.77 16.33
N ILE A 41 5.99 -9.03 16.99
CA ILE A 41 7.44 -9.22 16.87
C ILE A 41 8.01 -9.21 18.29
N SER A 42 8.94 -10.13 18.57
CA SER A 42 9.67 -10.21 19.83
C SER A 42 10.36 -8.87 20.16
N PRO A 43 10.40 -8.44 21.43
CA PRO A 43 10.86 -7.09 21.79
C PRO A 43 12.25 -6.73 21.25
N ASP A 44 13.22 -7.64 21.36
CA ASP A 44 14.60 -7.37 20.91
C ASP A 44 14.68 -7.21 19.38
N LEU A 45 13.93 -8.03 18.65
CA LEU A 45 13.88 -7.96 17.18
C LEU A 45 13.13 -6.70 16.72
N LEU A 46 12.08 -6.29 17.42
CA LEU A 46 11.36 -5.04 17.15
C LEU A 46 12.26 -3.81 17.39
N VAL A 47 13.04 -3.81 18.48
CA VAL A 47 14.02 -2.74 18.75
C VAL A 47 15.06 -2.69 17.63
N GLN A 48 15.62 -3.83 17.23
CA GLN A 48 16.55 -3.88 16.10
C GLN A 48 15.90 -3.32 14.82
N ALA A 49 14.67 -3.73 14.52
CA ALA A 49 13.95 -3.31 13.32
C ALA A 49 13.68 -1.80 13.27
N LEU A 50 13.66 -1.13 14.42
CA LEU A 50 13.42 0.31 14.59
C LEU A 50 14.70 1.12 14.82
N THR A 51 15.87 0.48 14.83
CA THR A 51 17.15 1.13 15.14
C THR A 51 17.89 1.53 13.88
N HIS A 52 18.01 2.83 13.64
CA HIS A 52 18.81 3.37 12.54
C HIS A 52 20.30 3.25 12.84
N ARG A 53 21.11 3.13 11.78
CA ARG A 53 22.57 3.05 11.88
C ARG A 53 23.19 4.20 12.68
N SER A 54 22.63 5.41 12.64
CA SER A 54 23.18 6.53 13.43
C SER A 54 23.09 6.26 14.93
N PHE A 55 22.04 5.60 15.41
CA PHE A 55 21.91 5.23 16.82
C PHE A 55 22.93 4.17 17.20
N SER A 56 23.11 3.12 16.37
CA SER A 56 24.08 2.06 16.66
C SER A 56 25.53 2.52 16.62
N HIS A 57 25.86 3.58 15.85
CA HIS A 57 27.20 4.18 15.88
C HIS A 57 27.49 4.88 17.21
N GLU A 58 26.47 5.47 17.85
CA GLU A 58 26.59 6.13 19.15
C GLU A 58 26.48 5.14 20.32
N HIS A 59 25.90 3.95 20.09
CA HIS A 59 25.64 2.92 21.11
C HIS A 59 26.26 1.58 20.70
N PRO A 60 27.55 1.34 21.02
CA PRO A 60 28.23 0.10 20.70
C PRO A 60 27.48 -1.13 21.20
N GLY A 61 27.24 -2.08 20.30
CA GLY A 61 26.51 -3.32 20.60
C GLY A 61 25.02 -3.27 20.28
N ALA A 62 24.44 -2.09 20.00
CA ALA A 62 23.10 -2.01 19.44
C ALA A 62 23.08 -2.51 17.99
N LEU A 63 22.17 -3.43 17.68
CA LEU A 63 21.92 -3.89 16.32
C LEU A 63 21.02 -2.90 15.59
N ASN A 64 21.28 -2.67 14.30
CA ASN A 64 20.47 -1.81 13.45
C ASN A 64 19.64 -2.63 12.46
N TYR A 65 18.77 -1.94 11.72
CA TYR A 65 17.83 -2.56 10.80
C TYR A 65 18.42 -2.97 9.44
N GLU A 66 19.63 -2.56 9.05
CA GLU A 66 20.11 -2.65 7.65
C GLU A 66 20.06 -4.09 7.08
N ARG A 67 20.29 -5.10 7.93
CA ARG A 67 20.16 -6.53 7.52
C ARG A 67 18.73 -7.02 7.43
N LEU A 68 17.82 -6.47 8.24
CA LEU A 68 16.39 -6.79 8.20
C LEU A 68 15.73 -6.11 7.01
N GLU A 69 16.09 -4.85 6.73
CA GLU A 69 15.71 -4.12 5.50
C GLU A 69 16.07 -4.95 4.26
N PHE A 70 17.33 -5.35 4.11
CA PHE A 70 17.78 -6.20 3.00
C PHE A 70 16.95 -7.49 2.82
N LEU A 71 16.59 -8.15 3.93
CA LEU A 71 15.75 -9.34 3.90
C LEU A 71 14.30 -9.00 3.55
N GLY A 72 13.79 -7.93 4.12
CA GLY A 72 12.42 -7.46 3.97
C GLY A 72 12.09 -6.98 2.57
N ASP A 73 13.02 -6.28 1.91
CA ASP A 73 12.91 -5.87 0.51
C ASP A 73 12.71 -7.11 -0.39
N ALA A 74 13.57 -8.12 -0.27
CA ALA A 74 13.43 -9.36 -1.06
C ALA A 74 12.09 -10.08 -0.82
N VAL A 75 11.61 -10.09 0.42
CA VAL A 75 10.31 -10.67 0.79
C VAL A 75 9.15 -9.86 0.20
N LEU A 76 9.21 -8.53 0.31
CA LEU A 76 8.25 -7.59 -0.24
C LEU A 76 8.18 -7.72 -1.77
N GLU A 77 9.33 -7.77 -2.45
CA GLU A 77 9.41 -7.94 -3.90
C GLU A 77 8.76 -9.25 -4.35
N LEU A 78 9.04 -10.36 -3.67
CA LEU A 78 8.48 -11.68 -3.99
C LEU A 78 6.96 -11.66 -3.88
N ILE A 79 6.43 -11.26 -2.73
CA ILE A 79 4.98 -11.27 -2.46
C ILE A 79 4.26 -10.30 -3.41
N SER A 80 4.80 -9.10 -3.63
CA SER A 80 4.23 -8.12 -4.56
C SER A 80 4.21 -8.65 -5.99
N THR A 81 5.30 -9.28 -6.43
CA THR A 81 5.39 -9.86 -7.79
C THR A 81 4.40 -10.99 -7.98
N GLU A 82 4.30 -11.91 -7.02
CA GLU A 82 3.37 -13.03 -7.07
C GLU A 82 1.91 -12.55 -7.10
N THR A 83 1.60 -11.53 -6.30
CA THR A 83 0.27 -10.91 -6.25
C THR A 83 -0.11 -10.32 -7.60
N LEU A 84 0.78 -9.51 -8.18
CA LEU A 84 0.56 -8.87 -9.48
C LEU A 84 0.44 -9.91 -10.60
N PHE A 85 1.29 -10.92 -10.61
CA PHE A 85 1.25 -12.01 -11.59
C PHE A 85 -0.10 -12.75 -11.55
N THR A 86 -0.60 -13.03 -10.34
CA THR A 86 -1.85 -13.78 -10.15
C THR A 86 -3.08 -12.94 -10.49
N LEU A 87 -3.11 -11.66 -10.09
CA LEU A 87 -4.27 -10.80 -10.28
C LEU A 87 -4.39 -10.22 -11.70
N HIS A 88 -3.30 -10.18 -12.45
CA HIS A 88 -3.26 -9.54 -13.77
C HIS A 88 -2.65 -10.46 -14.85
N PRO A 89 -3.28 -11.62 -15.15
CA PRO A 89 -2.73 -12.61 -16.09
C PRO A 89 -2.59 -12.09 -17.53
N ASP A 90 -3.32 -11.04 -17.89
CA ASP A 90 -3.31 -10.44 -19.24
C ASP A 90 -2.26 -9.32 -19.40
N MET A 91 -1.54 -8.95 -18.33
CA MET A 91 -0.53 -7.90 -18.38
C MET A 91 0.85 -8.44 -18.76
N THR A 92 1.60 -7.63 -19.50
CA THR A 92 2.99 -7.91 -19.87
C THR A 92 3.96 -7.75 -18.69
N GLU A 93 5.12 -8.40 -18.75
CA GLU A 93 6.19 -8.26 -17.75
C GLU A 93 6.53 -6.80 -17.44
N GLY A 94 6.68 -5.95 -18.46
CA GLY A 94 7.00 -4.53 -18.27
C GLY A 94 5.89 -3.74 -17.56
N GLN A 95 4.62 -4.09 -17.78
CA GLN A 95 3.49 -3.49 -17.06
C GLN A 95 3.50 -3.91 -15.59
N LEU A 96 3.66 -5.21 -15.32
CA LEU A 96 3.75 -5.75 -13.96
C LEU A 96 4.94 -5.15 -13.20
N ALA A 97 6.12 -5.08 -13.83
CA ALA A 97 7.32 -4.49 -13.25
C ALA A 97 7.12 -3.00 -12.90
N LYS A 98 6.45 -2.24 -13.77
CA LYS A 98 6.14 -0.83 -13.51
C LYS A 98 5.14 -0.66 -12.35
N MET A 99 4.14 -1.54 -12.26
CA MET A 99 3.20 -1.54 -11.15
C MET A 99 3.89 -1.86 -9.84
N ARG A 100 4.71 -2.92 -9.82
CA ARG A 100 5.53 -3.28 -8.66
C ARG A 100 6.40 -2.11 -8.22
N ALA A 101 7.23 -1.58 -9.12
CA ALA A 101 8.16 -0.50 -8.83
C ALA A 101 7.48 0.74 -8.22
N LYS A 102 6.23 1.02 -8.59
CA LYS A 102 5.47 2.11 -7.99
C LYS A 102 4.88 1.73 -6.63
N ALA A 103 4.30 0.53 -6.50
CA ALA A 103 3.65 0.08 -5.28
C ALA A 103 4.62 -0.12 -4.11
N VAL A 104 5.87 -0.50 -4.40
CA VAL A 104 6.93 -0.68 -3.40
C VAL A 104 7.99 0.42 -3.47
N SER A 105 7.63 1.61 -3.99
CA SER A 105 8.54 2.76 -4.04
C SER A 105 8.74 3.41 -2.67
N GLU A 106 9.86 4.15 -2.51
CA GLU A 106 10.11 4.98 -1.31
C GLU A 106 8.94 5.92 -1.00
N GLU A 107 8.31 6.50 -2.04
CA GLU A 107 7.14 7.35 -1.88
C GLU A 107 5.96 6.57 -1.26
N ALA A 108 5.66 5.38 -1.79
CA ALA A 108 4.56 4.56 -1.31
C ALA A 108 4.81 4.01 0.10
N LEU A 109 6.00 3.42 0.35
CA LEU A 109 6.33 2.81 1.62
C LEU A 109 6.47 3.86 2.73
N SER A 110 7.07 5.02 2.45
CA SER A 110 7.13 6.10 3.43
C SER A 110 5.76 6.74 3.71
N ALA A 111 4.83 6.71 2.76
CA ALA A 111 3.44 7.11 3.02
C ALA A 111 2.72 6.11 3.94
N ILE A 112 2.93 4.80 3.74
CA ILE A 112 2.42 3.73 4.63
C ILE A 112 3.00 3.90 6.05
N ALA A 113 4.30 4.12 6.15
CA ALA A 113 4.99 4.35 7.42
C ALA A 113 4.37 5.50 8.23
N ARG A 114 4.00 6.59 7.56
CA ARG A 114 3.37 7.77 8.19
C ARG A 114 1.89 7.58 8.52
N THR A 115 1.14 6.96 7.60
CA THR A 115 -0.34 6.97 7.67
C THR A 115 -0.92 5.73 8.35
N LYS A 116 -0.41 4.54 8.00
CA LYS A 116 -0.87 3.26 8.55
C LYS A 116 -0.14 2.92 9.84
N LEU A 117 1.19 2.95 9.82
CA LEU A 117 2.01 2.53 10.97
C LEU A 117 2.25 3.65 11.99
N LYS A 118 2.28 4.91 11.53
CA LYS A 118 2.66 6.09 12.33
C LYS A 118 3.97 5.85 13.07
N VAL A 119 4.98 5.33 12.35
CA VAL A 119 6.17 4.72 12.97
C VAL A 119 7.19 5.72 13.50
N SER A 120 7.15 6.99 13.07
CA SER A 120 8.15 8.01 13.43
C SER A 120 8.52 8.09 14.92
N PRO A 121 7.56 8.07 15.88
CA PRO A 121 7.87 8.16 17.31
C PRO A 121 8.65 6.97 17.89
N TYR A 122 8.74 5.87 17.13
CA TYR A 122 9.35 4.62 17.57
C TYR A 122 10.79 4.45 17.07
N ILE A 123 11.22 5.28 16.12
CA ILE A 123 12.52 5.12 15.46
C ILE A 123 13.64 5.60 16.40
N LEU A 124 14.64 4.73 16.61
CA LEU A 124 15.82 5.07 17.38
C LEU A 124 16.87 5.68 16.45
N LEU A 125 17.17 6.96 16.68
CA LEU A 125 18.12 7.76 15.90
C LEU A 125 19.24 8.26 16.81
N GLY A 126 20.46 8.32 16.28
CA GLY A 126 21.55 9.06 16.90
C GLY A 126 21.25 10.56 16.92
N HIS A 127 21.90 11.30 17.83
CA HIS A 127 21.58 12.70 18.13
C HIS A 127 21.57 13.60 16.89
N GLY A 128 22.63 13.53 16.08
CA GLY A 128 22.75 14.38 14.88
C GLY A 128 21.73 14.07 13.78
N GLU A 129 21.26 12.82 13.68
CA GLU A 129 20.23 12.43 12.73
C GLU A 129 18.83 12.87 13.21
N ALA A 130 18.59 12.78 14.52
CA ALA A 130 17.36 13.26 15.14
C ALA A 130 17.20 14.79 14.97
N GLU A 131 18.25 15.57 15.16
CA GLU A 131 18.25 17.04 14.96
C GLU A 131 17.92 17.44 13.52
N GLN A 132 18.25 16.60 12.55
CA GLN A 132 17.95 16.81 11.13
C GLN A 132 16.56 16.31 10.72
N GLY A 133 15.73 15.90 11.68
CA GLY A 133 14.40 15.37 11.42
C GLY A 133 14.41 13.99 10.76
N GLY A 134 15.40 13.15 11.06
CA GLY A 134 15.55 11.81 10.48
C GLY A 134 14.29 10.95 10.55
N ALA A 135 13.50 11.08 11.62
CA ALA A 135 12.28 10.30 11.82
C ALA A 135 11.19 10.59 10.76
N GLU A 136 11.32 11.69 10.03
CA GLU A 136 10.38 12.10 8.97
C GLU A 136 10.98 11.96 7.56
N LYS A 137 12.25 11.55 7.43
CA LYS A 137 12.88 11.33 6.12
C LYS A 137 12.27 10.12 5.43
N SER A 138 11.86 10.30 4.17
CA SER A 138 11.20 9.23 3.40
C SER A 138 12.05 7.98 3.23
N SER A 139 13.37 8.13 3.04
CA SER A 139 14.29 7.00 2.96
C SER A 139 14.28 6.16 4.24
N ILE A 140 14.46 6.77 5.42
CA ILE A 140 14.45 6.05 6.71
C ILE A 140 13.09 5.38 6.94
N LEU A 141 12.00 6.08 6.64
CA LEU A 141 10.65 5.52 6.80
C LEU A 141 10.38 4.34 5.86
N CYS A 142 10.93 4.37 4.64
CA CYS A 142 10.88 3.25 3.70
C CYS A 142 11.63 2.04 4.26
N ASP A 143 12.90 2.22 4.64
CA ASP A 143 13.73 1.15 5.19
C ASP A 143 13.10 0.50 6.43
N ILE A 144 12.44 1.30 7.29
CA ILE A 144 11.75 0.80 8.48
C ILE A 144 10.58 -0.11 8.12
N VAL A 145 9.82 0.20 7.07
CA VAL A 145 8.73 -0.68 6.60
C VAL A 145 9.29 -2.01 6.13
N GLU A 146 10.34 -1.98 5.31
CA GLU A 146 11.03 -3.18 4.83
C GLU A 146 11.61 -3.98 5.99
N SER A 147 12.28 -3.32 6.93
CA SER A 147 12.82 -3.93 8.14
C SER A 147 11.75 -4.64 8.99
N LEU A 148 10.57 -4.04 9.17
CA LEU A 148 9.46 -4.67 9.90
C LEU A 148 8.92 -5.90 9.16
N ILE A 149 8.90 -5.88 7.82
CA ILE A 149 8.58 -7.06 7.00
C ILE A 149 9.66 -8.14 7.16
N GLY A 150 10.94 -7.76 7.13
CA GLY A 150 12.07 -8.66 7.34
C GLY A 150 12.06 -9.31 8.73
N ALA A 151 11.75 -8.54 9.77
CA ALA A 151 11.57 -9.04 11.14
C ALA A 151 10.38 -10.01 11.24
N THR A 152 9.25 -9.68 10.63
CA THR A 152 8.08 -10.57 10.56
C THR A 152 8.43 -11.90 9.90
N PHE A 153 9.12 -11.85 8.75
CA PHE A 153 9.55 -13.04 8.04
C PHE A 153 10.54 -13.88 8.87
N LEU A 154 11.49 -13.23 9.55
CA LEU A 154 12.49 -13.92 10.36
C LEU A 154 11.85 -14.67 11.54
N GLU A 155 10.81 -14.09 12.15
CA GLU A 155 10.16 -14.66 13.33
C GLU A 155 9.06 -15.67 12.98
N HIS A 156 8.24 -15.39 11.96
CA HIS A 156 7.02 -16.17 11.67
C HIS A 156 7.02 -16.84 10.30
N GLY A 157 8.01 -16.58 9.45
CA GLY A 157 8.12 -17.15 8.10
C GLY A 157 7.24 -16.46 7.06
N ILE A 158 7.25 -17.02 5.84
CA ILE A 158 6.68 -16.38 4.65
C ILE A 158 5.16 -16.20 4.70
N ASP A 159 4.42 -17.10 5.34
CA ASP A 159 2.96 -17.05 5.36
C ASP A 159 2.42 -15.88 6.18
N GLU A 160 3.09 -15.55 7.30
CA GLU A 160 2.72 -14.39 8.12
C GLU A 160 3.21 -13.09 7.48
N ALA A 161 4.45 -13.09 6.94
CA ALA A 161 4.96 -11.95 6.19
C ALA A 161 4.06 -11.58 5.00
N ARG A 162 3.49 -12.58 4.30
CA ARG A 162 2.50 -12.38 3.25
C ARG A 162 1.27 -11.62 3.72
N LYS A 163 0.71 -11.96 4.88
CA LYS A 163 -0.45 -11.26 5.45
C LYS A 163 -0.11 -9.80 5.76
N VAL A 164 1.06 -9.58 6.37
CA VAL A 164 1.54 -8.22 6.69
C VAL A 164 1.74 -7.40 5.41
N VAL A 165 2.42 -7.94 4.39
CA VAL A 165 2.63 -7.24 3.13
C VAL A 165 1.29 -6.85 2.51
N HIS A 166 0.35 -7.79 2.35
CA HIS A 166 -0.98 -7.48 1.80
C HIS A 166 -1.73 -6.41 2.61
N HIS A 167 -1.70 -6.51 3.94
CA HIS A 167 -2.30 -5.50 4.82
C HIS A 167 -1.71 -4.09 4.61
N LEU A 168 -0.40 -4.01 4.35
CA LEU A 168 0.29 -2.75 4.12
C LEU A 168 0.05 -2.19 2.71
N ILE A 169 0.23 -3.00 1.68
CA ILE A 169 0.36 -2.50 0.29
C ILE A 169 -0.85 -2.77 -0.62
N ASP A 170 -1.85 -3.57 -0.23
CA ASP A 170 -2.94 -3.93 -1.17
C ASP A 170 -3.72 -2.71 -1.66
N ASP A 171 -3.96 -1.71 -0.79
CA ASP A 171 -4.59 -0.46 -1.20
C ASP A 171 -3.74 0.27 -2.26
N THR A 172 -2.41 0.29 -2.05
CA THR A 172 -1.46 0.89 -3.00
C THR A 172 -1.41 0.08 -4.29
N LEU A 173 -1.43 -1.25 -4.25
CA LEU A 173 -1.49 -2.10 -5.43
C LEU A 173 -2.78 -1.86 -6.22
N ALA A 174 -3.92 -1.74 -5.54
CA ALA A 174 -5.21 -1.43 -6.16
C ALA A 174 -5.18 -0.03 -6.79
N GLU A 175 -4.67 0.97 -6.08
CA GLU A 175 -4.48 2.32 -6.60
C GLU A 175 -3.55 2.31 -7.82
N VAL A 176 -2.40 1.65 -7.74
CA VAL A 176 -1.44 1.52 -8.82
C VAL A 176 -1.99 0.67 -9.97
N ALA A 177 -2.93 -0.25 -9.75
CA ALA A 177 -3.64 -0.94 -10.83
C ALA A 177 -4.64 -0.01 -11.53
N THR A 178 -5.26 0.92 -10.79
CA THR A 178 -6.11 1.97 -11.38
C THR A 178 -5.32 3.12 -12.00
N GLU A 179 -4.08 3.34 -11.55
CA GLU A 179 -3.17 4.38 -12.02
C GLU A 179 -2.15 3.86 -13.04
N GLY A 180 -1.98 2.56 -13.09
CA GLY A 180 -1.14 1.83 -14.01
C GLY A 180 -1.84 1.73 -15.36
N PRO A 181 -1.08 1.93 -16.42
CA PRO A 181 -0.45 3.19 -16.77
C PRO A 181 -1.54 4.22 -17.17
N ALA A 182 -1.17 5.41 -17.56
CA ALA A 182 -1.98 6.16 -18.52
C ALA A 182 -2.09 5.46 -19.92
N LEU A 183 -1.89 4.14 -20.02
CA LEU A 183 -1.58 3.40 -21.25
C LEU A 183 -2.26 2.02 -21.34
N ASP A 184 -3.57 1.98 -21.43
CA ASP A 184 -3.98 1.53 -22.76
C ASP A 184 -5.13 2.38 -23.24
N TRP A 185 -6.20 2.61 -22.50
CA TRP A 185 -7.36 3.28 -23.10
C TRP A 185 -7.10 4.59 -23.85
N LYS A 186 -6.22 5.49 -23.40
CA LYS A 186 -5.83 6.66 -24.20
C LYS A 186 -4.97 6.27 -25.40
N THR A 187 -3.96 5.43 -25.18
CA THR A 187 -3.06 4.91 -26.22
C THR A 187 -3.79 3.98 -27.20
N SER A 188 -4.44 2.90 -26.76
CA SER A 188 -5.43 2.10 -27.48
C SER A 188 -6.47 2.94 -28.19
N LEU A 189 -7.04 3.99 -27.61
CA LEU A 189 -7.98 4.85 -28.33
C LEU A 189 -7.28 5.59 -29.47
N THR A 190 -6.08 6.13 -29.24
CA THR A 190 -5.26 6.75 -30.30
C THR A 190 -4.89 5.75 -31.40
N VAL A 191 -4.38 4.57 -31.04
CA VAL A 191 -4.04 3.48 -31.96
C VAL A 191 -5.28 3.04 -32.73
N LYS A 192 -6.42 2.85 -32.06
CA LYS A 192 -7.69 2.46 -32.68
C LYS A 192 -8.22 3.53 -33.63
N ALA A 193 -8.14 4.81 -33.24
CA ALA A 193 -8.53 5.92 -34.09
C ALA A 193 -7.66 5.95 -35.34
N HIS A 194 -6.33 5.83 -35.17
CA HIS A 194 -5.36 5.76 -36.25
C HIS A 194 -5.62 4.57 -37.20
N ASP A 195 -5.82 3.36 -36.68
CA ASP A 195 -6.12 2.15 -37.46
C ASP A 195 -7.44 2.25 -38.24
N MET A 196 -8.38 3.06 -37.75
CA MET A 196 -9.64 3.36 -38.43
C MET A 196 -9.54 4.53 -39.41
N GLY A 197 -8.35 5.13 -39.58
CA GLY A 197 -8.11 6.31 -40.42
C GLY A 197 -8.84 7.56 -39.91
N LYS A 198 -8.94 7.72 -38.59
CA LYS A 198 -9.58 8.85 -37.91
C LYS A 198 -8.54 9.76 -37.26
N ASP A 199 -8.96 11.00 -36.99
CA ASP A 199 -8.15 11.99 -36.28
C ASP A 199 -7.87 11.59 -34.83
N GLU A 200 -6.89 12.26 -34.20
CA GLU A 200 -6.47 11.96 -32.83
C GLU A 200 -7.54 12.32 -31.78
N PRO A 201 -7.58 11.60 -30.63
CA PRO A 201 -8.54 11.89 -29.58
C PRO A 201 -8.27 13.22 -28.84
N VAL A 202 -9.28 14.08 -28.78
CA VAL A 202 -9.24 15.37 -28.06
C VAL A 202 -10.14 15.31 -26.82
N TYR A 203 -9.66 15.80 -25.67
CA TYR A 203 -10.37 15.71 -24.39
C TYR A 203 -10.81 17.08 -23.87
N HIS A 204 -12.10 17.23 -23.59
CA HIS A 204 -12.68 18.41 -22.94
C HIS A 204 -13.04 18.09 -21.49
N MET A 205 -12.61 18.95 -20.56
CA MET A 205 -12.78 18.77 -19.12
C MET A 205 -13.80 19.72 -18.53
N GLU A 206 -14.64 19.20 -17.64
CA GLU A 206 -15.58 19.95 -16.81
C GLU A 206 -15.40 19.54 -15.35
N VAL A 207 -15.51 20.50 -14.42
CA VAL A 207 -15.38 20.27 -12.97
C VAL A 207 -16.64 20.78 -12.29
N THR A 208 -17.20 19.97 -11.39
CA THR A 208 -18.41 20.29 -10.63
C THR A 208 -18.23 19.88 -9.17
N GLY A 209 -19.08 20.40 -8.28
CA GLY A 209 -19.03 20.08 -6.86
C GLY A 209 -18.17 21.04 -6.02
N PRO A 210 -18.28 20.96 -4.68
CA PRO A 210 -17.48 21.80 -3.78
C PRO A 210 -16.01 21.35 -3.78
N GLU A 211 -15.12 22.23 -3.32
CA GLU A 211 -13.66 22.02 -3.37
C GLU A 211 -13.19 20.72 -2.70
N TYR A 212 -13.87 20.30 -1.63
CA TYR A 212 -13.60 19.06 -0.89
C TYR A 212 -14.26 17.81 -1.49
N ALA A 213 -15.10 17.95 -2.53
CA ALA A 213 -15.79 16.84 -3.20
C ALA A 213 -15.96 17.13 -4.70
N GLN A 214 -14.87 17.51 -5.36
CA GLN A 214 -14.86 17.80 -6.79
C GLN A 214 -15.11 16.53 -7.62
N VAL A 215 -15.97 16.65 -8.61
CA VAL A 215 -16.24 15.64 -9.63
C VAL A 215 -15.78 16.17 -10.98
N PHE A 216 -14.81 15.48 -11.55
CA PHE A 216 -14.28 15.77 -12.87
C PHE A 216 -15.04 14.96 -13.92
N THR A 217 -15.45 15.60 -15.00
CA THR A 217 -16.08 14.95 -16.16
C THR A 217 -15.23 15.24 -17.40
N ALA A 218 -14.78 14.19 -18.08
CA ALA A 218 -14.07 14.28 -19.34
C ALA A 218 -14.98 13.83 -20.48
N ARG A 219 -14.93 14.53 -21.60
CA ARG A 219 -15.58 14.16 -22.87
C ARG A 219 -14.50 14.03 -23.93
N VAL A 220 -14.49 12.93 -24.68
CA VAL A 220 -13.51 12.70 -25.76
C VAL A 220 -14.19 12.74 -27.12
N SER A 221 -13.60 13.50 -28.05
CA SER A 221 -13.93 13.57 -29.48
C SER A 221 -12.72 13.16 -30.33
N LEU A 222 -12.85 13.12 -31.65
CA LEU A 222 -11.74 12.87 -32.59
C LEU A 222 -11.55 14.13 -33.44
N GLY A 223 -10.34 14.70 -33.41
CA GLY A 223 -10.04 15.99 -34.04
C GLY A 223 -10.94 17.13 -33.56
N ASP A 224 -11.27 18.05 -34.47
CA ASP A 224 -12.14 19.20 -34.20
C ASP A 224 -13.65 18.85 -34.29
N SER A 225 -14.01 17.57 -34.22
CA SER A 225 -15.41 17.15 -34.29
C SER A 225 -16.14 17.43 -32.97
N ASP A 226 -17.33 18.03 -33.06
CA ASP A 226 -18.26 18.16 -31.91
C ASP A 226 -18.85 16.82 -31.44
N ARG A 227 -18.60 15.73 -32.18
CA ARG A 227 -19.13 14.42 -31.83
C ARG A 227 -18.30 13.79 -30.70
N ILE A 228 -18.90 13.75 -29.52
CA ILE A 228 -18.37 13.01 -28.38
C ILE A 228 -18.49 11.50 -28.61
N ILE A 229 -17.38 10.78 -28.51
CA ILE A 229 -17.30 9.32 -28.63
C ILE A 229 -17.21 8.62 -27.26
N GLY A 230 -16.86 9.35 -26.20
CA GLY A 230 -16.78 8.82 -24.85
C GLY A 230 -16.94 9.89 -23.77
N ILE A 231 -17.53 9.52 -22.65
CA ILE A 231 -17.69 10.39 -21.47
C ILE A 231 -17.25 9.59 -20.24
N GLY A 232 -16.45 10.21 -19.39
CA GLY A 232 -15.94 9.61 -18.16
C GLY A 232 -15.99 10.57 -16.99
N LYS A 233 -16.28 10.05 -15.80
CA LYS A 233 -16.24 10.82 -14.54
C LYS A 233 -15.19 10.25 -13.60
N GLY A 234 -14.65 11.10 -12.73
CA GLY A 234 -13.70 10.66 -11.71
C GLY A 234 -13.46 11.72 -10.64
N SER A 235 -12.85 11.31 -9.53
CA SER A 235 -12.42 12.22 -8.45
C SER A 235 -11.16 13.03 -8.81
N SER A 236 -10.59 12.82 -10.00
CA SER A 236 -9.49 13.62 -10.54
C SER A 236 -9.64 13.79 -12.06
N LYS A 237 -9.03 14.85 -12.63
CA LYS A 237 -8.99 15.07 -14.10
C LYS A 237 -8.53 13.82 -14.85
N ARG A 238 -7.52 13.13 -14.30
CA ARG A 238 -6.94 11.91 -14.87
C ARG A 238 -7.93 10.75 -14.87
N LYS A 239 -8.60 10.46 -13.75
CA LYS A 239 -9.61 9.38 -13.65
C LYS A 239 -10.75 9.60 -14.64
N ALA A 240 -11.21 10.84 -14.77
CA ALA A 240 -12.24 11.20 -15.73
C ALA A 240 -11.80 10.96 -17.19
N GLN A 241 -10.58 11.40 -17.57
CA GLN A 241 -10.06 11.20 -18.92
C GLN A 241 -9.89 9.71 -19.28
N LEU A 242 -9.45 8.88 -18.35
CA LEU A 242 -9.32 7.44 -18.59
C LEU A 242 -10.67 6.77 -18.82
N ALA A 243 -11.66 7.06 -17.99
CA ALA A 243 -13.03 6.57 -18.18
C ALA A 243 -13.63 7.03 -19.52
N ALA A 244 -13.32 8.26 -19.95
CA ALA A 244 -13.76 8.76 -21.26
C ALA A 244 -13.06 8.03 -22.41
N ALA A 245 -11.76 7.75 -22.28
CA ALA A 245 -10.98 7.03 -23.28
C ALA A 245 -11.47 5.58 -23.47
N GLU A 246 -11.78 4.89 -22.37
CA GLU A 246 -12.36 3.54 -22.40
C GLU A 246 -13.72 3.53 -23.12
N ALA A 247 -14.61 4.47 -22.74
CA ALA A 247 -15.90 4.62 -23.39
C ALA A 247 -15.74 4.92 -24.90
N GLY A 248 -14.79 5.80 -25.25
CA GLY A 248 -14.44 6.13 -26.63
C GLY A 248 -13.97 4.92 -27.43
N TRP A 249 -13.09 4.11 -26.86
CA TRP A 249 -12.56 2.92 -27.52
C TRP A 249 -13.68 1.89 -27.79
N LYS A 250 -14.52 1.61 -26.78
CA LYS A 250 -15.67 0.71 -26.91
C LYS A 250 -16.65 1.18 -27.99
N ALA A 251 -16.88 2.48 -28.09
CA ALA A 251 -17.73 3.07 -29.12
C ALA A 251 -17.15 2.87 -30.53
N LEU A 252 -15.83 3.05 -30.70
CA LEU A 252 -15.15 2.80 -31.97
C LEU A 252 -15.17 1.33 -32.38
N GLU A 253 -14.94 0.42 -31.43
CA GLU A 253 -14.99 -1.02 -31.65
C GLU A 253 -16.39 -1.48 -32.09
N ALA A 254 -17.45 -1.05 -31.38
CA ALA A 254 -18.82 -1.37 -31.75
C ALA A 254 -19.20 -0.85 -33.14
N ALA A 255 -18.75 0.36 -33.50
CA ALA A 255 -18.98 0.93 -34.84
C ALA A 255 -18.29 0.12 -35.95
N LEU A 256 -17.08 -0.38 -35.69
CA LEU A 256 -16.34 -1.22 -36.62
C LEU A 256 -17.06 -2.57 -36.85
N GLN A 257 -17.51 -3.22 -35.78
CA GLN A 257 -18.25 -4.49 -35.84
C GLN A 257 -19.57 -4.33 -36.61
N ALA A 258 -20.33 -3.28 -36.34
CA ALA A 258 -21.58 -2.98 -37.06
C ALA A 258 -21.36 -2.73 -38.56
N LYS A 259 -20.23 -2.11 -38.94
CA LYS A 259 -19.87 -1.88 -40.35
C LYS A 259 -19.49 -3.18 -41.07
N ASN A 260 -18.80 -4.10 -40.37
CA ASN A 260 -18.42 -5.41 -40.90
C ASN A 260 -19.62 -6.34 -41.06
N ALA A 261 -20.58 -6.32 -40.12
CA ALA A 261 -21.82 -7.10 -40.20
C ALA A 261 -22.74 -6.69 -41.38
N LYS A 262 -22.62 -5.45 -41.87
CA LYS A 262 -23.41 -4.91 -42.99
C LYS A 262 -22.79 -5.14 -44.38
N LYS A 263 -21.57 -5.69 -44.49
CA LYS A 263 -20.99 -6.06 -45.80
C LYS A 263 -21.60 -7.38 -46.29
N PRO A 264 -22.26 -7.41 -47.47
CA PRO A 264 -22.83 -8.65 -47.99
C PRO A 264 -21.71 -9.65 -48.29
N LYS A 265 -21.87 -10.91 -47.85
CA LYS A 265 -21.01 -12.02 -48.31
C LYS A 265 -21.10 -12.06 -49.84
N LYS A 266 -19.98 -11.80 -50.54
CA LYS A 266 -19.90 -12.02 -51.99
C LYS A 266 -20.37 -13.46 -52.25
N ARG A 267 -21.52 -13.62 -52.91
CA ARG A 267 -21.93 -14.91 -53.47
C ARG A 267 -20.89 -15.27 -54.53
N THR A 268 -20.05 -16.24 -54.23
CA THR A 268 -19.27 -16.97 -55.22
C THR A 268 -20.25 -17.59 -56.21
N LYS A 269 -20.13 -17.19 -57.48
CA LYS A 269 -20.62 -17.95 -58.63
C LYS A 269 -19.54 -18.93 -59.03
#